data_AF-A0A0H1R532-F1
#
_entry.id   AF-A0A0H1R532-F1
#
_cell.length_a   1.000
_cell.length_b   1.000
_cell.length_c   1.000
_cell.angle_alpha   90.00
_cell.angle_beta   90.00
_cell.angle_gamma   90.00
#
_symmetry.space_group_name_H-M   'P 1'
#
loop_
_entity.id
_entity.type
_entity.pdbx_description
1 polymer ?
#
loop_
_entity_poly.entity_id
_entity_poly.type
_entity_poly.pdbx_seq_one_letter_code
_entity_poly.pdbx_strand_id
1 'polypeptide(L)'
;MRGWWIVVAALGGFPIPVQAQAQVSGCTLQRSGSPTRQVLRCQDGLQLEAEPGADYALVDRDRDGRPDEVNLRNRALLIEAEPSSRGVGFQVRTPVAIAAVRGTHWAVDVAEGKTAVFVLSGRVAVRRSNARTGVELGSGEGVDVDSGRAPLTVKRWPTARANALLGRFGRQIR
;
A
#
# COMPACT_ATOMS: atom_id res chain seq x y z
N MET A 1 77.11 1.82 0.91
CA MET A 1 76.65 3.23 1.01
C MET A 1 75.52 3.44 0.00
N ARG A 2 74.39 4.01 0.44
CA ARG A 2 73.24 4.51 -0.37
C ARG A 2 72.36 3.40 -0.95
N GLY A 3 71.05 3.33 -0.76
CA GLY A 3 70.06 4.25 -0.22
C GLY A 3 68.71 3.80 -0.79
N TRP A 4 67.83 3.36 0.09
CA TRP A 4 66.52 2.74 -0.12
C TRP A 4 65.46 3.81 -0.39
N TRP A 5 64.55 3.61 -1.35
CA TRP A 5 63.24 4.30 -1.36
C TRP A 5 62.17 3.36 -1.93
N ILE A 6 61.33 2.83 -1.03
CA ILE A 6 60.02 2.27 -1.36
C ILE A 6 59.04 3.46 -1.35
N VAL A 7 58.38 3.72 -2.48
CA VAL A 7 57.26 4.65 -2.55
C VAL A 7 56.01 3.88 -2.14
N VAL A 8 55.50 4.14 -0.93
CA VAL A 8 54.19 3.65 -0.50
C VAL A 8 53.13 4.62 -1.01
N ALA A 9 52.37 4.21 -2.03
CA ALA A 9 51.21 4.95 -2.50
C ALA A 9 50.03 4.73 -1.54
N ALA A 10 49.67 5.77 -0.78
CA ALA A 10 48.50 5.77 0.09
C ALA A 10 47.23 5.91 -0.77
N LEU A 11 46.46 4.82 -0.89
CA LEU A 11 45.12 4.83 -1.46
C LEU A 11 44.15 5.38 -0.42
N GLY A 12 43.81 6.68 -0.54
CA GLY A 12 42.76 7.31 0.25
C GLY A 12 41.39 6.74 -0.11
N GLY A 13 40.78 6.03 0.84
CA GLY A 13 39.41 5.53 0.71
C GLY A 13 38.40 6.67 0.75
N PHE A 14 37.65 6.87 -0.34
CA PHE A 14 36.47 7.72 -0.36
C PHE A 14 35.32 7.00 0.37
N PRO A 15 34.73 7.58 1.43
CA PRO A 15 33.57 7.00 2.07
C PRO A 15 32.36 7.10 1.13
N ILE A 16 31.85 5.94 0.69
CA ILE A 16 30.59 5.86 -0.05
C ILE A 16 29.47 6.25 0.92
N PRO A 17 28.64 7.26 0.62
CA PRO A 17 27.49 7.56 1.45
C PRO A 17 26.50 6.40 1.38
N VAL A 18 26.42 5.63 2.47
CA VAL A 18 25.34 4.66 2.68
C VAL A 18 24.05 5.46 2.81
N GLN A 19 23.22 5.43 1.77
CA GLN A 19 21.87 5.96 1.87
C GLN A 19 21.10 5.04 2.82
N ALA A 20 20.86 5.53 4.04
CA ALA A 20 20.00 4.87 5.01
C ALA A 20 18.58 4.86 4.43
N GLN A 21 18.22 3.78 3.74
CA GLN A 21 16.83 3.49 3.44
C GLN A 21 16.18 3.22 4.79
N ALA A 22 15.26 4.09 5.20
CA ALA A 22 14.34 3.84 6.30
C ALA A 22 13.50 2.61 5.89
N GLN A 23 14.02 1.44 6.20
CA GLN A 23 13.35 0.17 6.05
C GLN A 23 12.30 0.11 7.14
N VAL A 24 11.04 0.37 6.77
CA VAL A 24 9.92 -0.06 7.60
C VAL A 24 10.11 -1.56 7.77
N SER A 25 10.19 -2.02 9.01
CA SER A 25 10.45 -3.42 9.35
C SER A 25 9.67 -4.37 8.45
N GLY A 26 10.38 -5.27 7.77
CA GLY A 26 9.80 -6.26 6.85
C GLY A 26 9.44 -5.78 5.45
N CYS A 27 9.56 -4.47 5.13
CA CYS A 27 9.22 -3.88 3.85
C CYS A 27 10.37 -3.11 3.20
N THR A 28 10.50 -3.26 1.88
CA THR A 28 11.46 -2.53 1.05
C THR A 28 10.74 -1.50 0.21
N LEU A 29 11.20 -0.25 0.26
CA LEU A 29 10.65 0.86 -0.53
C LEU A 29 11.42 0.99 -1.84
N GLN A 30 10.72 0.83 -2.96
CA GLN A 30 11.23 1.06 -4.30
C GLN A 30 10.47 2.23 -4.94
N ARG A 31 11.20 3.20 -5.51
CA ARG A 31 10.60 4.23 -6.36
C ARG A 31 10.52 3.69 -7.79
N SER A 32 9.39 3.87 -8.46
CA SER A 32 9.15 3.30 -9.80
C SER A 32 8.42 4.27 -10.73
N GLY A 33 8.82 4.26 -12.00
CA GLY A 33 8.08 4.85 -13.12
C GLY A 33 8.08 6.38 -13.24
N SER A 34 7.32 6.85 -14.24
CA SER A 34 6.86 8.23 -14.42
C SER A 34 5.33 8.20 -14.52
N PRO A 35 4.58 8.91 -13.66
CA PRO A 35 5.07 9.69 -12.51
C PRO A 35 5.75 8.79 -11.47
N THR A 36 6.63 9.37 -10.65
CA THR A 36 7.34 8.64 -9.59
C THR A 36 6.35 8.07 -8.58
N ARG A 37 6.20 6.76 -8.54
CA ARG A 37 5.36 6.04 -7.58
C ARG A 37 6.22 5.38 -6.51
N GLN A 38 5.67 5.24 -5.31
CA GLN A 38 6.30 4.51 -4.22
C GLN A 38 5.68 3.12 -4.15
N VAL A 39 6.49 2.09 -4.40
CA VAL A 39 6.08 0.70 -4.29
C VAL A 39 6.79 0.12 -3.07
N LEU A 40 6.02 -0.24 -2.05
CA LEU A 40 6.51 -1.03 -0.92
C LEU A 40 6.30 -2.51 -1.23
N ARG A 41 7.35 -3.31 -1.02
CA ARG A 41 7.32 -4.77 -1.13
C ARG A 41 7.71 -5.36 0.21
N CYS A 42 6.79 -6.06 0.85
CA CYS A 42 7.01 -6.71 2.13
C CYS A 42 7.26 -8.21 1.96
N GLN A 43 7.91 -8.82 2.94
CA GLN A 43 8.37 -10.21 2.87
C GLN A 43 7.25 -11.27 2.82
N ASP A 44 5.98 -10.91 3.00
CA ASP A 44 4.81 -11.80 3.02
C ASP A 44 3.98 -11.71 1.73
N GLY A 45 4.55 -11.18 0.66
CA GLY A 45 3.84 -10.99 -0.61
C GLY A 45 2.93 -9.76 -0.61
N LEU A 46 2.86 -9.00 0.48
CA LEU A 46 2.18 -7.71 0.49
C LEU A 46 2.96 -6.71 -0.39
N GLN A 47 2.27 -6.17 -1.39
CA GLN A 47 2.72 -5.05 -2.20
C GLN A 47 1.74 -3.89 -2.04
N LEU A 48 2.29 -2.70 -1.84
CA LEU A 48 1.52 -1.47 -1.68
C LEU A 48 2.13 -0.40 -2.59
N GLU A 49 1.35 0.06 -3.54
CA GLU A 49 1.70 1.15 -4.44
C GLU A 49 0.92 2.40 -4.00
N ALA A 50 1.65 3.41 -3.53
CA ALA A 50 1.08 4.65 -3.03
C ALA A 50 1.04 5.72 -4.12
N GLU A 51 -0.09 6.42 -4.21
CA GLU A 51 -0.18 7.61 -5.05
C GLU A 51 0.80 8.70 -4.57
N PRO A 52 1.41 9.47 -5.49
CA PRO A 52 2.20 10.63 -5.12
C PRO A 52 1.49 11.56 -4.10
N GLY A 53 2.14 11.76 -2.95
CA GLY A 53 1.64 12.63 -1.88
C GLY A 53 0.62 11.97 -0.94
N ALA A 54 0.43 10.65 -1.01
CA ALA A 54 -0.43 9.94 -0.06
C ALA A 54 0.16 9.97 1.35
N ASP A 55 -0.69 10.28 2.34
CA ASP A 55 -0.40 10.22 3.77
C ASP A 55 -0.89 8.88 4.32
N TYR A 56 0.06 7.99 4.60
CA TYR A 56 -0.19 6.67 5.14
C TYR A 56 0.88 6.24 6.14
N ALA A 57 0.49 5.34 7.05
CA ALA A 57 1.38 4.71 8.01
C ALA A 57 1.10 3.21 8.08
N LEU A 58 2.15 2.40 7.92
CA LEU A 58 2.08 0.96 8.16
C LEU A 58 2.04 0.68 9.66
N VAL A 59 1.27 -0.32 10.05
CA VAL A 59 1.07 -0.76 11.43
C VAL A 59 1.27 -2.26 11.50
N ASP A 60 2.09 -2.68 12.45
CA ASP A 60 2.32 -4.07 12.83
C ASP A 60 1.70 -4.26 14.23
N ARG A 61 0.47 -4.77 14.27
CA ARG A 61 -0.30 -4.86 15.53
C ARG A 61 0.12 -6.04 16.39
N ASP A 62 0.54 -7.14 15.79
CA ASP A 62 1.02 -8.34 16.49
C ASP A 62 2.53 -8.34 16.77
N ARG A 63 3.25 -7.33 16.25
CA ARG A 63 4.68 -7.06 16.45
C ARG A 63 5.58 -8.18 15.93
N ASP A 64 5.17 -8.79 14.82
CA ASP A 64 5.93 -9.87 14.20
C ASP A 64 6.95 -9.40 13.15
N GLY A 65 7.07 -8.09 12.99
CA GLY A 65 7.97 -7.43 12.04
C GLY A 65 7.35 -7.27 10.66
N ARG A 66 6.06 -7.55 10.47
CA ARG A 66 5.33 -7.41 9.20
C ARG A 66 4.04 -6.62 9.43
N PRO A 67 3.74 -5.61 8.59
CA PRO A 67 2.52 -4.84 8.79
C PRO A 67 1.27 -5.63 8.40
N ASP A 68 0.30 -5.67 9.32
CA ASP A 68 -1.02 -6.27 9.10
C ASP A 68 -2.12 -5.21 8.87
N GLU A 69 -1.77 -3.94 9.03
CA GLU A 69 -2.66 -2.81 8.80
C GLU A 69 -1.91 -1.64 8.14
N VAL A 70 -2.62 -0.88 7.30
CA VAL A 70 -2.18 0.45 6.87
C VAL A 70 -3.24 1.49 7.20
N ASN A 71 -2.84 2.56 7.86
CA ASN A 71 -3.66 3.74 8.08
C ASN A 71 -3.50 4.67 6.88
N LEU A 72 -4.59 4.93 6.15
CA LEU A 72 -4.62 5.85 5.00
C LEU A 72 -5.46 7.08 5.34
N ARG A 73 -4.87 8.28 5.23
CA ARG A 73 -5.52 9.55 5.61
C ARG A 73 -5.98 10.38 4.41
N ASN A 74 -5.30 10.29 3.28
CA ASN A 74 -5.68 10.96 2.04
C ASN A 74 -5.22 10.14 0.84
N ARG A 75 -5.74 10.50 -0.35
CA ARG A 75 -5.32 9.93 -1.64
C ARG A 75 -5.50 8.41 -1.67
N ALA A 76 -4.83 7.75 -2.61
CA ALA A 76 -5.09 6.36 -2.89
C ALA A 76 -3.87 5.44 -2.67
N LEU A 77 -4.21 4.19 -2.34
CA LEU A 77 -3.31 3.04 -2.31
C LEU A 77 -3.86 1.96 -3.24
N LEU A 78 -2.97 1.32 -3.98
CA LEU A 78 -3.22 0.06 -4.67
C LEU A 78 -2.49 -1.04 -3.92
N ILE A 79 -3.22 -2.08 -3.50
CA ILE A 79 -2.73 -3.13 -2.64
C ILE A 79 -2.90 -4.47 -3.33
N GLU A 80 -1.84 -5.25 -3.33
CA GLU A 80 -1.85 -6.66 -3.66
C GLU A 80 -1.38 -7.41 -2.42
N ALA A 81 -2.24 -8.25 -1.85
CA ALA A 81 -1.93 -9.06 -0.69
C ALA A 81 -2.12 -10.52 -1.05
N GLU A 82 -1.08 -11.34 -0.89
CA GLU A 82 -1.19 -12.79 -1.07
C GLU A 82 -1.99 -13.43 0.08
N PRO A 83 -2.63 -14.59 -0.14
CA PRO A 83 -3.24 -15.35 0.95
C PRO A 83 -2.18 -15.68 2.01
N SER A 84 -2.33 -15.14 3.23
CA SER A 84 -1.40 -15.44 4.33
C SER A 84 -1.76 -16.77 4.99
N SER A 85 -0.75 -17.60 5.28
CA SER A 85 -0.90 -18.82 6.09
C SER A 85 -1.16 -18.52 7.58
N ARG A 86 -0.90 -17.28 8.02
CA ARG A 86 -0.98 -16.83 9.42
C ARG A 86 -2.42 -16.54 9.90
N GLY A 87 -3.42 -16.57 9.02
CA GLY A 87 -4.83 -16.35 9.36
C GLY A 87 -5.21 -14.89 9.68
N VAL A 88 -4.25 -14.03 10.01
CA VAL A 88 -4.40 -12.57 10.10
C VAL A 88 -4.41 -11.99 8.69
N GLY A 89 -5.53 -11.35 8.34
CA GLY A 89 -5.71 -10.67 7.05
C GLY A 89 -5.16 -9.24 7.09
N PHE A 90 -4.67 -8.77 5.95
CA PHE A 90 -4.26 -7.36 5.81
C PHE A 90 -5.50 -6.45 5.77
N GLN A 91 -5.40 -5.24 6.30
CA GLN A 91 -6.48 -4.26 6.25
C GLN A 91 -6.01 -2.82 6.03
N VAL A 92 -6.83 -2.05 5.33
CA VAL A 92 -6.69 -0.58 5.24
C VAL A 92 -7.70 0.04 6.20
N ARG A 93 -7.22 0.90 7.10
CA ARG A 93 -8.05 1.75 7.95
C ARG A 93 -8.00 3.18 7.43
N THR A 94 -9.17 3.78 7.27
CA THR A 94 -9.34 5.20 6.95
C THR A 94 -10.14 5.88 8.06
N PRO A 95 -10.31 7.22 8.02
CA PRO A 95 -11.14 7.91 8.99
C PRO A 95 -12.58 7.38 9.06
N VAL A 96 -13.15 6.90 7.95
CA VAL A 96 -14.57 6.50 7.87
C VAL A 96 -14.79 5.01 7.57
N ALA A 97 -13.79 4.28 7.08
CA ALA A 97 -13.94 2.89 6.68
C ALA A 97 -12.78 2.00 7.13
N ILE A 98 -13.08 0.71 7.22
CA ILE A 98 -12.09 -0.37 7.34
C ILE A 98 -12.39 -1.37 6.22
N ALA A 99 -11.36 -1.67 5.43
CA ALA A 99 -11.41 -2.65 4.36
C ALA A 99 -10.38 -3.73 4.62
N ALA A 100 -10.80 -5.00 4.65
CA ALA A 100 -9.99 -6.12 5.10
C ALA A 100 -10.07 -7.28 4.10
N VAL A 101 -8.96 -8.00 3.96
CA VAL A 101 -8.78 -8.98 2.88
C VAL A 101 -8.05 -10.23 3.32
N ARG A 102 -8.19 -11.27 2.49
CA ARG A 102 -7.28 -12.42 2.40
C ARG A 102 -7.08 -12.73 0.91
N GLY A 103 -5.89 -12.52 0.36
CA GLY A 103 -5.58 -12.87 -1.04
C GLY A 103 -6.32 -12.03 -2.09
N THR A 104 -5.96 -10.75 -2.26
CA THR A 104 -6.72 -9.82 -3.11
C THR A 104 -5.85 -8.74 -3.75
N HIS A 105 -6.28 -8.26 -4.91
CA HIS A 105 -5.79 -7.03 -5.52
C HIS A 105 -6.90 -5.98 -5.54
N TRP A 106 -6.67 -4.84 -4.92
CA TRP A 106 -7.72 -3.84 -4.66
C TRP A 106 -7.14 -2.46 -4.42
N ALA A 107 -7.96 -1.43 -4.57
CA ALA A 107 -7.59 -0.04 -4.37
C ALA A 107 -8.49 0.63 -3.33
N VAL A 108 -7.90 1.53 -2.55
CA VAL A 108 -8.62 2.42 -1.62
C VAL A 108 -8.26 3.85 -1.95
N ASP A 109 -9.25 4.73 -1.97
CA ASP A 109 -9.07 6.17 -2.12
C ASP A 109 -9.77 6.92 -1.00
N VAL A 110 -9.08 7.89 -0.41
CA VAL A 110 -9.62 8.80 0.60
C VAL A 110 -9.65 10.21 0.03
N ALA A 111 -10.84 10.68 -0.29
CA ALA A 111 -11.10 11.99 -0.86
C ALA A 111 -12.42 12.55 -0.31
N GLU A 112 -12.48 13.86 -0.09
CA GLU A 112 -13.72 14.59 0.25
C GLU A 112 -14.50 13.99 1.44
N GLY A 113 -13.79 13.51 2.47
CA GLY A 113 -14.41 12.89 3.66
C GLY A 113 -15.06 11.52 3.41
N LYS A 114 -14.80 10.92 2.24
CA LYS A 114 -15.28 9.59 1.84
C LYS A 114 -14.12 8.63 1.68
N THR A 115 -14.44 7.35 1.71
CA THR A 115 -13.53 6.27 1.30
C THR A 115 -14.17 5.47 0.19
N ALA A 116 -13.51 5.43 -0.96
CA ALA A 116 -13.90 4.57 -2.07
C ALA A 116 -13.02 3.33 -2.04
N VAL A 117 -13.63 2.14 -2.18
CA VAL A 117 -12.91 0.87 -2.29
C VAL A 117 -13.30 0.21 -3.60
N PHE A 118 -12.32 -0.28 -4.35
CA PHE A 118 -12.51 -0.99 -5.61
C PHE A 118 -11.70 -2.28 -5.64
N VAL A 119 -12.30 -3.38 -6.08
CA VAL A 119 -11.65 -4.70 -6.11
C VAL A 119 -11.29 -5.06 -7.54
N LEU A 120 -10.01 -5.31 -7.80
CA LEU A 120 -9.56 -5.83 -9.09
C LEU A 120 -9.72 -7.34 -9.14
N SER A 121 -9.29 -8.04 -8.08
CA SER A 121 -9.41 -9.49 -7.94
C SER A 121 -9.58 -9.92 -6.48
N GLY A 122 -10.26 -11.05 -6.27
CA GLY A 122 -10.55 -11.61 -4.95
C GLY A 122 -11.79 -11.00 -4.29
N ARG A 123 -11.86 -11.02 -2.95
CA ARG A 123 -12.97 -10.47 -2.16
C ARG A 123 -12.51 -9.59 -1.01
N VAL A 124 -13.15 -8.43 -0.87
CA VAL A 124 -12.82 -7.43 0.15
C VAL A 124 -14.02 -7.19 1.05
N ALA A 125 -13.85 -7.38 2.36
CA ALA A 125 -14.85 -7.00 3.34
C ALA A 125 -14.67 -5.52 3.69
N VAL A 126 -15.72 -4.72 3.52
CA VAL A 126 -15.71 -3.29 3.80
C VAL A 126 -16.78 -2.94 4.80
N ARG A 127 -16.41 -2.19 5.84
CA ARG A 127 -17.34 -1.65 6.83
C ARG A 127 -16.99 -0.21 7.17
N ARG A 128 -17.94 0.50 7.77
CA ARG A 128 -17.62 1.77 8.43
C ARG A 128 -16.74 1.53 9.64
N SER A 129 -15.87 2.49 9.96
CA SER A 129 -14.94 2.38 11.10
C SER A 129 -15.64 2.13 12.44
N ASN A 130 -16.83 2.73 12.62
CA ASN A 130 -17.67 2.60 13.81
C ASN A 130 -18.73 1.48 13.73
N ALA A 131 -18.85 0.77 12.60
CA ALA A 131 -19.83 -0.29 12.43
C ALA A 131 -19.23 -1.67 12.69
N ARG A 132 -20.05 -2.58 13.21
CA ARG A 132 -19.69 -4.01 13.38
C ARG A 132 -19.90 -4.82 12.11
N THR A 133 -20.93 -4.47 11.34
CA THR A 133 -21.30 -5.13 10.09
C THR A 133 -20.80 -4.34 8.89
N GLY A 134 -20.65 -5.04 7.77
CA GLY A 134 -20.16 -4.48 6.52
C GLY A 134 -20.79 -5.18 5.31
N VAL A 135 -20.20 -4.92 4.16
CA VAL A 135 -20.50 -5.56 2.88
C VAL A 135 -19.26 -6.28 2.38
N GLU A 136 -19.46 -7.27 1.51
CA GLU A 136 -18.38 -7.93 0.81
C GLU A 136 -18.42 -7.51 -0.66
N LEU A 137 -17.26 -7.15 -1.21
CA LEU A 137 -17.09 -6.78 -2.60
C LEU A 137 -16.38 -7.91 -3.33
N GLY A 138 -16.88 -8.27 -4.51
CA GLY A 138 -16.20 -9.14 -5.45
C GLY A 138 -15.38 -8.37 -6.48
N SER A 139 -14.66 -9.11 -7.32
CA SER A 139 -13.84 -8.55 -8.42
C SER A 139 -14.68 -7.68 -9.34
N GLY A 140 -14.20 -6.48 -9.68
CA GLY A 140 -14.85 -5.43 -10.49
C GLY A 140 -15.90 -4.62 -9.73
N GLU A 141 -16.13 -4.88 -8.45
CA GLU A 141 -17.07 -4.13 -7.62
C GLU A 141 -16.36 -3.07 -6.81
N GLY A 142 -17.12 -2.04 -6.44
CA GLY A 142 -16.67 -1.01 -5.52
C GLY A 142 -17.81 -0.48 -4.66
N VAL A 143 -17.41 0.24 -3.62
CA VAL A 143 -18.30 0.86 -2.65
C VAL A 143 -17.75 2.23 -2.26
N ASP A 144 -18.66 3.17 -2.03
CA ASP A 144 -18.36 4.48 -1.46
C ASP A 144 -18.87 4.50 -0.01
N VAL A 145 -17.97 4.83 0.91
CA VAL A 145 -18.24 4.89 2.35
C VAL A 145 -18.12 6.32 2.82
N ASP A 146 -19.16 6.80 3.49
CA ASP A 146 -19.19 8.08 4.19
C ASP A 146 -19.38 7.88 5.71
N SER A 147 -19.33 8.98 6.45
CA SER A 147 -19.61 9.02 7.89
C SER A 147 -21.10 8.86 8.26
N GLY A 148 -21.97 8.71 7.27
CA GLY A 148 -23.40 8.54 7.44
C GLY A 148 -23.79 7.17 7.99
N ARG A 149 -25.11 6.90 8.01
CA ARG A 149 -25.67 5.65 8.54
C ARG A 149 -26.43 4.82 7.50
N ALA A 150 -26.60 5.34 6.29
CA ALA A 150 -27.29 4.63 5.21
C ALA A 150 -26.60 3.29 4.90
N PRO A 151 -27.32 2.25 4.47
CA PRO A 151 -26.71 0.99 4.06
C PRO A 151 -25.62 1.22 2.99
N LEU A 152 -24.50 0.50 3.12
CA LEU A 152 -23.47 0.52 2.09
C LEU A 152 -24.00 -0.17 0.83
N THR A 153 -23.83 0.47 -0.33
CA THR A 153 -24.32 -0.06 -1.60
C THR A 153 -23.14 -0.52 -2.46
N VAL A 154 -22.99 -1.83 -2.60
CA VAL A 154 -22.00 -2.41 -3.53
C VAL A 154 -22.47 -2.21 -4.96
N LYS A 155 -21.57 -1.77 -5.83
CA LYS A 155 -21.87 -1.55 -7.25
C LYS A 155 -20.76 -2.11 -8.11
N ARG A 156 -21.13 -2.62 -9.28
CA ARG A 156 -20.19 -2.77 -10.40
C ARG A 156 -19.70 -1.40 -10.82
N TRP A 157 -18.40 -1.13 -10.72
CA TRP A 157 -17.86 0.15 -11.17
C TRP A 157 -17.73 0.17 -12.70
N PRO A 158 -18.16 1.25 -13.37
CA PRO A 158 -17.88 1.44 -14.79
C PRO A 158 -16.37 1.49 -15.04
N THR A 159 -15.92 0.93 -16.17
CA THR A 159 -14.50 0.88 -16.54
C THR A 159 -13.82 2.25 -16.50
N ALA A 160 -14.51 3.30 -16.95
CA ALA A 160 -13.99 4.68 -16.92
C ALA A 160 -13.67 5.14 -15.49
N ARG A 161 -14.56 4.87 -14.53
CA ARG A 161 -14.36 5.21 -13.11
C ARG A 161 -13.21 4.42 -12.51
N ALA A 162 -13.15 3.12 -12.78
CA ALA A 162 -12.06 2.27 -12.29
C ALA A 162 -10.70 2.69 -12.88
N ASN A 163 -10.62 2.95 -14.19
CA ASN A 163 -9.40 3.41 -14.85
C ASN A 163 -8.96 4.80 -14.38
N ALA A 164 -9.89 5.69 -14.01
CA ALA A 164 -9.52 6.97 -13.39
C ALA A 164 -8.77 6.78 -12.06
N LEU A 165 -9.20 5.82 -11.23
CA LEU A 165 -8.48 5.47 -9.99
C LEU A 165 -7.16 4.76 -10.31
N LEU A 166 -7.18 3.73 -11.16
CA LEU A 166 -6.00 2.92 -11.48
C LEU A 166 -4.91 3.71 -12.23
N GLY A 167 -5.29 4.71 -13.01
CA GLY A 167 -4.38 5.58 -13.74
C GLY A 167 -3.44 6.37 -12.82
N ARG A 168 -3.86 6.66 -11.58
CA ARG A 168 -2.99 7.27 -10.54
C ARG A 168 -1.80 6.38 -10.19
N PHE A 169 -1.91 5.08 -10.44
CA PHE A 169 -0.87 4.07 -10.27
C PHE A 169 -0.25 3.63 -11.61
N GLY A 170 -0.55 4.30 -12.72
CA GLY A 170 -0.16 3.87 -14.07
C GLY A 170 -0.70 2.48 -14.45
N ARG A 171 -1.83 2.09 -13.87
CA ARG A 171 -2.53 0.83 -14.15
C ARG A 171 -3.84 1.12 -14.90
N GLN A 172 -4.38 0.10 -15.53
CA GLN A 172 -5.69 0.13 -16.19
C GLN A 172 -6.28 -1.28 -16.23
N ILE A 173 -7.61 -1.36 -16.26
CA ILE A 173 -8.32 -2.58 -16.61
C ILE A 173 -8.09 -2.81 -18.11
N ARG A 174 -7.61 -4.00 -18.46
CA ARG A 174 -7.47 -4.45 -19.86
C ARG A 174 -8.78 -5.01 -20.40
#